data_AF-A0A1M3N130-F1
#
_entry.id   AF-A0A1M3N130-F1
#
_cell.length_a   1.000
_cell.length_b   1.000
_cell.length_c   1.000
_cell.angle_alpha   90.00
_cell.angle_beta   90.00
_cell.angle_gamma   90.00
#
_symmetry.space_group_name_H-M   'P 1'
#
loop_
_entity.id
_entity.type
_entity.pdbx_description
1 polymer ?
#
loop_
_entity_poly.entity_id
_entity_poly.type
_entity_poly.pdbx_seq_one_letter_code
_entity_poly.pdbx_strand_id
1 'polypeptide(L)'
;MLGETSQMSRLALLALVLGSFALGACVADTEEDIESNEDAIVSRKVDDHWFYSGPLPTLQNPSVTASLVGHTARVTGYLPAGTQLPNLPHVKTKAEDGKLRVDVVYPIATAAPGKSNSRPGTYSFHLAKPYRPNGAAFTESEGWHDVPWGGFPFIAYNGGIAFHGPITDRDNEAPGDLNVWYLRRGQVSAGCNRMMGEHVVEMSHVLGISMRKVYAANTAIRPTTTAKVKVIADYDSYEGKYIDVDYPTDNGAKRPAAVHGADKVVMFGSWVATEMPDGKDLPPDMKWEGGVSGRYYDFQGHAVQGVVCSMPKSSLAALKPLAAARPGGELPADFCAKKIACDERLGRTCKPSEIGL
;
A
#
# COMPACT_ATOMS: atom_id res chain seq x y z
N MET A 1 -51.79 -56.32 2.16
CA MET A 1 -50.75 -57.01 2.96
C MET A 1 -49.94 -57.83 1.96
N LEU A 2 -48.92 -57.27 1.33
CA LEU A 2 -47.50 -57.10 1.75
C LEU A 2 -46.62 -58.11 0.98
N GLY A 3 -45.61 -57.60 0.26
CA GLY A 3 -44.61 -58.33 -0.55
C GLY A 3 -44.56 -57.78 -1.99
N GLU A 4 -43.71 -56.78 -2.29
CA GLU A 4 -42.36 -56.92 -2.91
C GLU A 4 -42.43 -57.44 -4.36
N THR A 5 -41.88 -56.85 -5.42
CA THR A 5 -40.69 -56.00 -5.63
C THR A 5 -40.71 -55.39 -7.04
N SER A 6 -39.84 -54.39 -7.23
CA SER A 6 -39.12 -54.06 -8.48
C SER A 6 -39.85 -53.27 -9.58
N GLN A 7 -39.52 -51.99 -9.68
CA GLN A 7 -39.07 -51.46 -10.97
C GLN A 7 -37.99 -50.39 -10.78
N MET A 8 -36.86 -50.68 -11.41
CA MET A 8 -35.61 -49.93 -11.46
C MET A 8 -35.84 -48.54 -12.05
N SER A 9 -35.37 -47.50 -11.37
CA SER A 9 -35.06 -46.23 -12.02
C SER A 9 -33.55 -46.00 -11.93
N ARG A 10 -32.89 -46.29 -13.05
CA ARG A 10 -31.50 -45.95 -13.33
C ARG A 10 -31.46 -44.42 -13.51
N LEU A 11 -30.85 -43.69 -12.59
CA LEU A 11 -30.25 -42.41 -12.93
C LEU A 11 -28.73 -42.51 -12.74
N ALA A 12 -28.07 -42.27 -13.86
CA ALA A 12 -26.65 -42.42 -14.07
C ALA A 12 -25.85 -41.40 -13.25
N LEU A 13 -24.72 -41.88 -12.74
CA LEU A 13 -23.52 -41.09 -12.45
C LEU A 13 -23.25 -40.12 -13.62
N LEU A 14 -23.22 -38.82 -13.31
CA LEU A 14 -22.30 -37.89 -13.96
C LEU A 14 -21.56 -37.13 -12.87
N ALA A 15 -20.40 -37.66 -12.51
CA ALA A 15 -19.37 -36.89 -11.83
C ALA A 15 -18.78 -35.90 -12.84
N LEU A 16 -19.22 -34.65 -12.79
CA LEU A 16 -18.54 -33.54 -13.46
C LEU A 16 -17.60 -32.88 -12.45
N VAL A 17 -16.41 -33.44 -12.31
CA VAL A 17 -15.25 -32.72 -11.78
C VAL A 17 -14.74 -31.86 -12.92
N LEU A 18 -15.17 -30.59 -12.96
CA LEU A 18 -14.47 -29.55 -13.70
C LEU A 18 -14.31 -28.36 -12.77
N GLY A 19 -13.12 -28.28 -12.20
CA GLY A 19 -12.67 -27.16 -11.39
C GLY A 19 -12.67 -25.88 -12.22
N SER A 20 -13.26 -24.84 -11.64
CA SER A 20 -13.07 -23.45 -12.04
C SER A 20 -13.37 -22.58 -10.82
N PHE A 21 -12.54 -22.71 -9.77
CA PHE A 21 -12.40 -21.65 -8.77
C PHE A 21 -11.42 -20.62 -9.33
N ALA A 22 -11.91 -19.78 -10.24
CA ALA A 22 -11.30 -18.48 -10.46
C ALA A 22 -11.85 -17.55 -9.35
N LEU A 23 -11.17 -17.52 -8.20
CA LEU A 23 -11.33 -16.45 -7.23
C LEU A 23 -10.78 -15.17 -7.88
N GLY A 24 -11.65 -14.47 -8.62
CA GLY A 24 -11.37 -13.21 -9.27
C GLY A 24 -11.51 -12.08 -8.28
N ALA A 25 -10.49 -11.85 -7.46
CA ALA A 25 -10.36 -10.57 -6.76
C ALA A 25 -10.02 -9.47 -7.80
N CYS A 26 -10.74 -8.36 -7.75
CA CYS A 26 -10.44 -7.07 -8.40
C CYS A 26 -10.07 -7.07 -9.91
N VAL A 27 -11.04 -7.09 -10.84
CA VAL A 27 -10.78 -6.66 -12.24
C VAL A 27 -11.97 -5.97 -12.95
N ALA A 28 -11.64 -4.82 -13.56
CA ALA A 28 -12.19 -4.06 -14.70
C ALA A 28 -13.52 -3.25 -14.58
N ASP A 29 -13.35 -1.93 -14.78
CA ASP A 29 -14.36 -0.88 -14.90
C ASP A 29 -15.15 -0.99 -16.22
N THR A 30 -16.49 -0.90 -16.16
CA THR A 30 -17.35 -0.41 -17.25
C THR A 30 -18.23 0.69 -16.68
N GLU A 31 -18.06 1.91 -17.21
CA GLU A 31 -18.69 3.15 -16.74
C GLU A 31 -20.18 3.22 -17.14
N GLU A 32 -21.08 3.40 -16.17
CA GLU A 32 -22.35 4.11 -16.34
C GLU A 32 -22.67 4.91 -15.05
N ASP A 33 -23.05 6.17 -15.24
CA ASP A 33 -23.37 7.15 -14.20
C ASP A 33 -24.67 6.76 -13.45
N ILE A 34 -24.64 6.71 -12.12
CA ILE A 34 -25.84 6.61 -11.28
C ILE A 34 -25.81 7.71 -10.20
N GLU A 35 -26.93 8.45 -10.15
CA GLU A 35 -27.19 9.59 -9.28
C GLU A 35 -27.14 9.29 -7.78
N SER A 36 -26.66 10.30 -7.06
CA SER A 36 -26.39 10.37 -5.63
C SER A 36 -27.64 10.35 -4.75
N ASN A 37 -27.59 9.62 -3.64
CA ASN A 37 -28.43 9.88 -2.47
C ASN A 37 -27.59 10.60 -1.40
N GLU A 38 -28.12 11.73 -0.93
CA GLU A 38 -27.51 12.59 0.09
C GLU A 38 -27.70 11.98 1.48
N ASP A 39 -26.69 11.23 1.93
CA ASP A 39 -26.27 11.15 3.33
C ASP A 39 -24.74 11.17 3.34
N ALA A 40 -24.23 12.34 2.93
CA ALA A 40 -22.83 12.68 2.82
C ALA A 40 -22.26 13.02 4.21
N ILE A 41 -21.96 12.00 5.00
CA ILE A 41 -21.04 12.15 6.14
C ILE A 41 -19.66 12.43 5.54
N VAL A 42 -19.38 13.73 5.44
CA VAL A 42 -18.11 14.35 5.03
C VAL A 42 -17.57 13.83 3.71
N SER A 43 -18.30 14.21 2.64
CA SER A 43 -17.72 14.33 1.32
C SER A 43 -16.28 14.83 1.37
N ARG A 44 -15.36 14.03 0.81
CA ARG A 44 -14.30 14.43 -0.13
C ARG A 44 -13.20 15.33 0.46
N LYS A 45 -11.93 14.96 0.24
CA LYS A 45 -10.87 15.86 -0.30
C LYS A 45 -9.45 15.30 -0.23
N VAL A 46 -9.25 14.01 -0.51
CA VAL A 46 -7.89 13.60 -0.88
C VAL A 46 -7.94 12.76 -2.13
N ASP A 47 -8.35 13.41 -3.22
CA ASP A 47 -8.06 12.94 -4.59
C ASP A 47 -6.73 13.54 -5.07
N ASP A 48 -5.86 13.87 -4.13
CA ASP A 48 -4.61 14.54 -4.45
C ASP A 48 -3.69 13.58 -5.18
N HIS A 49 -2.88 14.15 -6.06
CA HIS A 49 -1.81 13.38 -6.65
C HIS A 49 -0.62 13.37 -5.69
N TRP A 50 -0.16 12.18 -5.33
CA TRP A 50 0.95 12.01 -4.41
C TRP A 50 2.28 11.96 -5.14
N PHE A 51 3.32 12.53 -4.50
CA PHE A 51 4.66 12.61 -5.04
C PHE A 51 5.69 12.11 -4.04
N TYR A 52 6.75 11.49 -4.56
CA TYR A 52 7.89 11.02 -3.79
C TYR A 52 9.12 11.91 -4.03
N SER A 53 9.65 12.49 -2.96
CA SER A 53 10.90 13.26 -2.91
C SER A 53 11.90 12.64 -1.92
N GLY A 54 11.63 11.42 -1.46
CA GLY A 54 12.48 10.73 -0.51
C GLY A 54 13.82 10.27 -1.09
N PRO A 55 14.73 9.84 -0.22
CA PRO A 55 16.10 9.51 -0.58
C PRO A 55 16.29 8.14 -1.24
N LEU A 56 15.28 7.26 -1.27
CA LEU A 56 15.42 5.95 -1.93
C LEU A 56 15.17 6.06 -3.44
N PRO A 57 16.19 5.86 -4.29
CA PRO A 57 15.96 5.81 -5.73
C PRO A 57 15.32 4.47 -6.15
N THR A 58 14.90 4.38 -7.41
CA THR A 58 14.51 3.11 -8.02
C THR A 58 15.63 2.07 -7.89
N LEU A 59 15.27 0.87 -7.41
CA LEU A 59 16.20 -0.23 -7.25
C LEU A 59 16.39 -1.01 -8.56
N GLN A 60 17.59 -1.55 -8.75
CA GLN A 60 17.88 -2.52 -9.80
C GLN A 60 17.43 -3.92 -9.37
N ASN A 61 16.81 -4.66 -10.30
CA ASN A 61 16.30 -6.02 -10.09
C ASN A 61 15.50 -6.18 -8.79
N PRO A 62 14.48 -5.33 -8.52
CA PRO A 62 13.75 -5.43 -7.28
C PRO A 62 12.89 -6.70 -7.24
N SER A 63 12.58 -7.13 -6.04
CA SER A 63 11.65 -8.23 -5.74
C SER A 63 10.91 -7.89 -4.45
N VAL A 64 9.71 -8.43 -4.29
CA VAL A 64 8.88 -8.19 -3.12
C VAL A 64 8.57 -9.53 -2.46
N THR A 65 8.74 -9.62 -1.14
CA THR A 65 8.21 -10.73 -0.33
C THR A 65 7.11 -10.19 0.57
N ALA A 66 5.87 -10.66 0.38
CA ALA A 66 4.74 -10.36 1.24
C ALA A 66 4.51 -11.51 2.21
N SER A 67 4.71 -11.26 3.50
CA SER A 67 4.46 -12.22 4.57
C SER A 67 3.06 -12.05 5.11
N LEU A 68 2.22 -13.08 4.96
CA LEU A 68 0.83 -13.04 5.39
C LEU A 68 0.69 -13.07 6.91
N VAL A 69 1.46 -13.94 7.58
CA VAL A 69 1.48 -14.01 9.06
C VAL A 69 2.28 -12.87 9.67
N GLY A 70 3.38 -12.48 9.02
CA GLY A 70 4.18 -11.35 9.47
C GLY A 70 3.51 -10.00 9.20
N HIS A 71 2.52 -9.90 8.31
CA HIS A 71 1.93 -8.63 7.89
C HIS A 71 3.00 -7.60 7.48
N THR A 72 3.98 -8.05 6.70
CA THR A 72 5.07 -7.22 6.17
C THR A 72 5.23 -7.41 4.67
N ALA A 73 5.67 -6.36 3.99
CA ALA A 73 6.17 -6.43 2.63
C ALA A 73 7.63 -5.98 2.61
N ARG A 74 8.54 -6.89 2.29
CA ARG A 74 9.95 -6.56 2.06
C ARG A 74 10.22 -6.36 0.57
N VAL A 75 10.76 -5.21 0.20
CA VAL A 75 11.34 -4.98 -1.11
C VAL A 75 12.84 -5.16 -1.02
N THR A 76 13.39 -6.04 -1.85
CA THR A 76 14.83 -6.27 -1.95
C THR A 76 15.28 -5.95 -3.37
N GLY A 77 16.35 -5.16 -3.50
CA GLY A 77 16.96 -4.83 -4.78
C GLY A 77 18.36 -4.26 -4.60
N TYR A 78 18.92 -3.70 -5.66
CA TYR A 78 20.31 -3.26 -5.67
C TYR A 78 20.48 -1.82 -6.12
N LEU A 79 21.48 -1.15 -5.57
CA LEU A 79 22.01 0.13 -6.03
C LEU A 79 23.47 -0.03 -6.47
N PRO A 80 24.00 0.91 -7.28
CA PRO A 80 25.42 0.95 -7.61
C PRO A 80 26.29 0.92 -6.35
N ALA A 81 27.45 0.26 -6.42
CA ALA A 81 28.43 0.31 -5.34
C ALA A 81 28.80 1.75 -4.99
N GLY A 82 29.03 2.00 -3.71
CA GLY A 82 29.39 3.32 -3.18
C GLY A 82 28.21 4.29 -3.03
N THR A 83 27.01 3.94 -3.48
CA THR A 83 25.80 4.76 -3.23
C THR A 83 25.64 4.98 -1.73
N GLN A 84 25.54 6.24 -1.33
CA GLN A 84 25.28 6.61 0.06
C GLN A 84 23.79 6.85 0.26
N LEU A 85 23.18 6.13 1.18
CA LEU A 85 21.82 6.38 1.64
C LEU A 85 21.87 6.99 3.04
N PRO A 86 20.98 7.94 3.37
CA PRO A 86 20.83 8.37 4.75
C PRO A 86 20.39 7.20 5.62
N ASN A 87 20.56 7.32 6.93
CA ASN A 87 20.04 6.34 7.86
C ASN A 87 18.51 6.38 7.84
N LEU A 88 17.89 5.34 7.28
CA LEU A 88 16.44 5.22 7.16
C LEU A 88 15.96 4.07 8.06
N PRO A 89 14.97 4.29 8.93
CA PRO A 89 14.60 3.32 9.96
C PRO A 89 14.13 1.98 9.40
N HIS A 90 13.49 2.03 8.23
CA HIS A 90 12.85 0.90 7.55
C HIS A 90 13.76 0.23 6.50
N VAL A 91 15.05 0.61 6.44
CA VAL A 91 16.01 0.15 5.44
C VAL A 91 17.22 -0.51 6.09
N LYS A 92 17.66 -1.62 5.51
CA LYS A 92 18.99 -2.20 5.78
C LYS A 92 19.75 -2.35 4.48
N THR A 93 21.07 -2.16 4.57
CA THR A 93 21.95 -2.25 3.41
C THR A 93 23.10 -3.20 3.66
N LYS A 94 23.53 -3.90 2.61
CA LYS A 94 24.68 -4.81 2.65
C LYS A 94 25.45 -4.70 1.35
N ALA A 95 26.79 -4.65 1.42
CA ALA A 95 27.61 -4.79 0.23
C ALA A 95 27.56 -6.25 -0.24
N GLU A 96 27.16 -6.47 -1.49
CA GLU A 96 26.97 -7.80 -2.08
C GLU A 96 27.31 -7.74 -3.58
N ASP A 97 28.20 -8.60 -4.04
CA ASP A 97 28.60 -8.74 -5.47
C ASP A 97 28.91 -7.42 -6.19
N GLY A 98 29.66 -6.53 -5.54
CA GLY A 98 30.04 -5.23 -6.12
C GLY A 98 28.86 -4.27 -6.28
N LYS A 99 27.77 -4.49 -5.54
CA LYS A 99 26.59 -3.63 -5.45
C LYS A 99 26.23 -3.38 -3.99
N LEU A 100 25.34 -2.42 -3.77
CA LEU A 100 24.69 -2.22 -2.48
C LEU A 100 23.33 -2.91 -2.54
N ARG A 101 23.17 -4.04 -1.84
CA ARG A 101 21.85 -4.63 -1.60
C ARG A 101 21.09 -3.73 -0.63
N VAL A 102 19.84 -3.45 -0.96
CA VAL A 102 18.92 -2.65 -0.15
C VAL A 102 17.70 -3.51 0.16
N ASP A 103 17.40 -3.66 1.44
CA ASP A 103 16.24 -4.33 1.98
C ASP A 103 15.36 -3.29 2.68
N VAL A 104 14.17 -3.05 2.12
CA VAL A 104 13.19 -2.09 2.62
C VAL A 104 11.97 -2.86 3.13
N VAL A 105 11.52 -2.62 4.36
CA VAL A 105 10.37 -3.35 4.93
C VAL A 105 9.25 -2.39 5.29
N TYR A 106 8.05 -2.68 4.77
CA TYR A 106 6.85 -1.93 5.05
C TYR A 106 5.85 -2.77 5.87
N PRO A 107 5.13 -2.15 6.83
CA PRO A 107 3.95 -2.77 7.41
C PRO A 107 2.86 -2.86 6.34
N ILE A 108 2.16 -4.00 6.30
CA ILE A 108 0.98 -4.16 5.44
C ILE A 108 -0.19 -4.68 6.28
N ALA A 109 -1.39 -4.52 5.78
CA ALA A 109 -2.54 -5.25 6.28
C ALA A 109 -3.05 -6.23 5.23
N THR A 110 -3.40 -7.42 5.70
CA THR A 110 -3.77 -8.59 4.90
C THR A 110 -5.25 -8.91 5.12
N ALA A 111 -5.73 -10.06 4.65
CA ALA A 111 -7.16 -10.37 4.65
C ALA A 111 -7.73 -10.47 6.07
N ALA A 112 -8.88 -9.86 6.29
CA ALA A 112 -9.69 -10.01 7.50
C ALA A 112 -10.21 -11.45 7.64
N PRO A 113 -10.59 -11.89 8.86
CA PRO A 113 -11.25 -13.17 9.06
C PRO A 113 -12.45 -13.34 8.11
N GLY A 114 -12.53 -14.49 7.43
CA GLY A 114 -13.57 -14.75 6.42
C GLY A 114 -13.30 -14.20 5.02
N LYS A 115 -12.22 -13.42 4.84
CA LYS A 115 -11.70 -12.98 3.53
C LYS A 115 -10.43 -13.78 3.19
N SER A 116 -9.94 -13.65 1.97
CA SER A 116 -8.77 -14.43 1.50
C SER A 116 -7.73 -13.53 0.84
N ASN A 117 -6.47 -13.74 1.21
CA ASN A 117 -5.33 -13.19 0.46
C ASN A 117 -5.06 -14.03 -0.80
N SER A 118 -4.11 -13.57 -1.63
CA SER A 118 -3.42 -14.46 -2.56
C SER A 118 -2.90 -15.69 -1.84
N ARG A 119 -3.03 -16.85 -2.47
CA ARG A 119 -2.37 -18.07 -1.99
C ARG A 119 -0.84 -17.87 -1.98
N PRO A 120 -0.10 -18.59 -1.13
CA PRO A 120 1.36 -18.59 -1.21
C PRO A 120 1.83 -18.98 -2.61
N GLY A 121 2.78 -18.22 -3.15
CA GLY A 121 3.18 -18.34 -4.55
C GLY A 121 4.02 -17.17 -5.03
N THR A 122 4.42 -17.21 -6.30
CA THR A 122 5.15 -16.12 -6.94
C THR A 122 4.32 -15.52 -8.06
N TYR A 123 4.18 -14.21 -8.03
CA TYR A 123 3.32 -13.44 -8.91
C TYR A 123 4.11 -12.38 -9.67
N SER A 124 3.61 -12.00 -10.84
CA SER A 124 4.17 -10.89 -11.62
C SER A 124 3.27 -9.67 -11.47
N PHE A 125 3.87 -8.49 -11.42
CA PHE A 125 3.12 -7.26 -11.63
C PHE A 125 2.51 -7.26 -13.04
N HIS A 126 1.28 -6.79 -13.17
CA HIS A 126 0.60 -6.70 -14.46
C HIS A 126 0.04 -5.32 -14.77
N LEU A 127 -0.32 -4.56 -13.73
CA LEU A 127 -0.95 -3.26 -13.86
C LEU A 127 -0.52 -2.38 -12.70
N ALA A 128 -0.27 -1.10 -12.97
CA ALA A 128 -0.29 -0.08 -11.94
C ALA A 128 -1.14 1.12 -12.37
N LYS A 129 -1.84 1.74 -11.41
CA LYS A 129 -2.46 3.06 -11.55
C LYS A 129 -1.72 3.99 -10.58
N PRO A 130 -0.73 4.78 -11.03
CA PRO A 130 0.11 5.59 -10.12
C PRO A 130 -0.67 6.71 -9.41
N TYR A 131 -1.76 7.17 -10.03
CA TYR A 131 -2.70 8.11 -9.46
C TYR A 131 -4.11 7.53 -9.58
N ARG A 132 -4.65 7.05 -8.45
CA ARG A 132 -5.99 6.46 -8.37
C ARG A 132 -6.87 7.26 -7.41
N PRO A 133 -7.62 8.27 -7.91
CA PRO A 133 -8.61 8.99 -7.12
C PRO A 133 -9.72 8.06 -6.59
N ASN A 134 -10.49 8.58 -5.63
CA ASN A 134 -11.73 7.96 -5.17
C ASN A 134 -12.66 7.67 -6.36
N GLY A 135 -13.40 6.57 -6.27
CA GLY A 135 -14.36 6.19 -7.29
C GLY A 135 -14.87 4.77 -7.10
N ALA A 136 -15.75 4.34 -8.00
CA ALA A 136 -16.41 3.06 -7.91
C ALA A 136 -15.45 1.87 -8.10
N ALA A 137 -15.74 0.76 -7.42
CA ALA A 137 -15.19 -0.54 -7.70
C ALA A 137 -16.26 -1.61 -7.53
N PHE A 138 -16.10 -2.73 -8.22
CA PHE A 138 -16.94 -3.90 -8.05
C PHE A 138 -16.27 -4.95 -7.16
N THR A 139 -16.97 -5.45 -6.15
CA THR A 139 -16.63 -6.69 -5.45
C THR A 139 -17.80 -7.67 -5.55
N GLU A 140 -17.52 -8.97 -5.57
CA GLU A 140 -18.58 -10.00 -5.58
C GLU A 140 -19.50 -9.89 -4.35
N SER A 141 -18.98 -9.42 -3.21
CA SER A 141 -19.76 -9.30 -1.98
C SER A 141 -20.61 -8.03 -1.87
N GLU A 142 -20.20 -6.92 -2.49
CA GLU A 142 -20.86 -5.61 -2.31
C GLU A 142 -21.39 -5.03 -3.62
N GLY A 143 -21.17 -5.70 -4.75
CA GLY A 143 -21.47 -5.13 -6.06
C GLY A 143 -20.64 -3.89 -6.33
N TRP A 144 -21.18 -2.98 -7.13
CA TRP A 144 -20.59 -1.65 -7.35
C TRP A 144 -20.75 -0.81 -6.08
N HIS A 145 -19.64 -0.28 -5.58
CA HIS A 145 -19.62 0.62 -4.44
C HIS A 145 -18.49 1.64 -4.60
N ASP A 146 -18.64 2.79 -3.95
CA ASP A 146 -17.59 3.80 -3.92
C ASP A 146 -16.44 3.35 -3.01
N VAL A 147 -15.22 3.52 -3.52
CA VAL A 147 -13.99 3.20 -2.78
C VAL A 147 -13.15 4.46 -2.60
N PRO A 148 -12.77 4.79 -1.35
CA PRO A 148 -11.90 5.93 -1.07
C PRO A 148 -10.43 5.56 -1.34
N TRP A 149 -10.01 5.54 -2.61
CA TRP A 149 -8.63 5.22 -3.01
C TRP A 149 -7.58 6.28 -2.63
N GLY A 150 -8.00 7.52 -2.34
CA GLY A 150 -7.13 8.55 -1.76
C GLY A 150 -6.12 9.17 -2.72
N GLY A 151 -6.24 8.91 -4.02
CA GLY A 151 -5.23 9.32 -4.99
C GLY A 151 -3.96 8.47 -4.96
N PHE A 152 -3.86 7.48 -4.07
CA PHE A 152 -2.64 6.68 -3.92
C PHE A 152 -2.38 5.77 -5.12
N PRO A 153 -1.12 5.35 -5.31
CA PRO A 153 -0.80 4.31 -6.26
C PRO A 153 -1.52 3.00 -5.94
N PHE A 154 -1.97 2.32 -6.99
CA PHE A 154 -2.49 0.96 -6.95
C PHE A 154 -1.58 0.06 -7.80
N ILE A 155 -0.87 -0.87 -7.16
CA ILE A 155 0.12 -1.76 -7.81
C ILE A 155 -0.40 -3.19 -7.81
N ALA A 156 -0.98 -3.62 -8.92
CA ALA A 156 -1.62 -4.93 -9.05
C ALA A 156 -0.62 -5.99 -9.54
N TYR A 157 -0.70 -7.16 -8.92
CA TYR A 157 0.00 -8.37 -9.35
C TYR A 157 -1.00 -9.49 -9.67
N ASN A 158 -0.58 -10.44 -10.52
CA ASN A 158 -1.45 -11.50 -11.01
C ASN A 158 -2.12 -12.25 -9.86
N GLY A 159 -3.38 -12.65 -10.03
CA GLY A 159 -4.17 -13.26 -8.97
C GLY A 159 -5.12 -12.30 -8.26
N GLY A 160 -5.33 -11.10 -8.80
CA GLY A 160 -6.43 -10.22 -8.38
C GLY A 160 -6.16 -9.36 -7.16
N ILE A 161 -4.90 -9.28 -6.74
CA ILE A 161 -4.49 -8.66 -5.49
C ILE A 161 -3.47 -7.55 -5.79
N ALA A 162 -3.46 -6.52 -4.95
CA ALA A 162 -2.62 -5.35 -5.13
C ALA A 162 -1.97 -4.88 -3.82
N PHE A 163 -0.89 -4.11 -3.97
CA PHE A 163 -0.44 -3.16 -2.97
C PHE A 163 -1.11 -1.82 -3.26
N HIS A 164 -1.74 -1.23 -2.26
CA HIS A 164 -2.38 0.07 -2.41
C HIS A 164 -2.42 0.80 -1.07
N GLY A 165 -2.68 2.11 -1.12
CA GLY A 165 -2.80 2.96 0.07
C GLY A 165 -3.92 2.51 1.01
N PRO A 166 -4.08 3.20 2.15
CA PRO A 166 -5.08 2.83 3.13
C PRO A 166 -6.46 3.06 2.52
N ILE A 167 -7.34 2.10 2.74
CA ILE A 167 -8.75 2.15 2.39
C ILE A 167 -9.43 1.55 3.61
N THR A 168 -10.21 2.32 4.35
CA THR A 168 -11.21 1.73 5.24
C THR A 168 -12.57 1.83 4.58
N ASP A 169 -13.33 0.75 4.72
CA ASP A 169 -14.74 0.61 4.36
C ASP A 169 -15.66 0.92 5.56
N ARG A 170 -15.09 1.25 6.72
CA ARG A 170 -15.81 1.52 7.97
C ARG A 170 -15.16 2.64 8.78
N ASP A 171 -16.01 3.47 9.37
CA ASP A 171 -15.71 4.28 10.55
C ASP A 171 -15.18 3.34 11.64
N ASN A 172 -14.00 3.67 12.17
CA ASN A 172 -13.35 2.88 13.21
C ASN A 172 -14.28 2.76 14.43
N GLU A 173 -14.53 1.53 14.91
CA GLU A 173 -15.31 1.20 16.11
C GLU A 173 -14.59 1.59 17.44
N ALA A 174 -14.04 2.80 17.52
CA ALA A 174 -13.54 3.42 18.75
C ALA A 174 -14.28 4.74 18.99
N PRO A 175 -14.72 5.03 20.23
CA PRO A 175 -15.34 6.32 20.54
C PRO A 175 -14.29 7.44 20.43
N GLY A 176 -14.39 8.21 19.34
CA GLY A 176 -13.50 9.35 19.04
C GLY A 176 -12.85 9.23 17.67
N ASP A 177 -13.61 9.53 16.61
CA ASP A 177 -13.23 10.05 15.29
C ASP A 177 -11.77 9.80 14.82
N LEU A 178 -11.37 8.54 14.63
CA LEU A 178 -10.14 8.23 13.89
C LEU A 178 -10.47 8.03 12.41
N ASN A 179 -9.98 8.94 11.57
CA ASN A 179 -10.28 9.02 10.13
C ASN A 179 -9.72 7.84 9.30
N VAL A 180 -10.30 7.71 8.11
CA VAL A 180 -10.30 6.64 7.08
C VAL A 180 -8.93 6.15 6.57
N TRP A 181 -7.83 6.76 7.02
CA TRP A 181 -6.54 6.67 6.32
C TRP A 181 -5.38 6.15 7.15
N TYR A 182 -5.62 5.79 8.40
CA TYR A 182 -4.60 5.12 9.20
C TYR A 182 -4.72 3.59 9.08
N LEU A 183 -3.61 2.94 8.71
CA LEU A 183 -3.53 1.49 8.62
C LEU A 183 -3.00 0.88 9.91
N ARG A 184 -3.75 -0.04 10.54
CA ARG A 184 -3.18 -1.01 11.50
C ARG A 184 -2.59 -2.20 10.73
N ARG A 185 -1.38 -2.62 11.08
CA ARG A 185 -0.78 -3.86 10.56
C ARG A 185 -1.57 -5.06 11.08
N GLY A 186 -2.09 -5.91 10.21
CA GLY A 186 -2.93 -7.05 10.64
C GLY A 186 -3.96 -7.50 9.61
N GLN A 187 -5.03 -8.13 10.06
CA GLN A 187 -6.08 -8.75 9.25
C GLN A 187 -7.29 -7.80 9.07
N VAL A 188 -7.18 -6.82 8.17
CA VAL A 188 -8.21 -5.75 8.03
C VAL A 188 -8.74 -5.55 6.60
N SER A 189 -8.19 -6.26 5.60
CA SER A 189 -8.54 -6.04 4.19
C SER A 189 -9.51 -7.09 3.63
N ALA A 190 -10.10 -6.80 2.47
CA ALA A 190 -10.83 -7.78 1.68
C ALA A 190 -9.94 -8.81 0.96
N GLY A 191 -8.60 -8.68 1.03
CA GLY A 191 -7.65 -9.59 0.37
C GLY A 191 -6.37 -8.92 -0.13
N CYS A 192 -6.44 -7.63 -0.46
CA CYS A 192 -5.31 -6.79 -0.87
C CYS A 192 -4.30 -6.54 0.26
N ASN A 193 -3.06 -6.24 -0.12
CA ASN A 193 -2.05 -5.80 0.82
C ASN A 193 -2.17 -4.27 0.97
N ARG A 194 -2.96 -3.84 1.95
CA ARG A 194 -3.11 -2.40 2.25
C ARG A 194 -1.83 -1.89 2.90
N MET A 195 -1.45 -0.65 2.60
CA MET A 195 -0.24 0.01 3.11
C MET A 195 -0.59 1.43 3.57
N MET A 196 0.27 2.05 4.38
CA MET A 196 0.21 3.51 4.55
C MET A 196 0.46 4.21 3.21
N GLY A 197 -0.13 5.40 3.04
CA GLY A 197 -0.13 6.13 1.78
C GLY A 197 1.28 6.44 1.28
N GLU A 198 2.10 6.95 2.19
CA GLU A 198 3.50 7.27 1.97
C GLU A 198 4.35 6.03 1.66
N HIS A 199 4.05 4.88 2.27
CA HIS A 199 4.77 3.63 2.02
C HIS A 199 4.47 3.07 0.64
N VAL A 200 3.23 3.14 0.16
CA VAL A 200 2.91 2.69 -1.21
C VAL A 200 3.44 3.67 -2.27
N VAL A 201 3.53 4.96 -1.96
CA VAL A 201 4.17 5.96 -2.82
C VAL A 201 5.66 5.67 -2.95
N GLU A 202 6.36 5.45 -1.84
CA GLU A 202 7.78 5.08 -1.85
C GLU A 202 8.00 3.73 -2.55
N MET A 203 7.21 2.70 -2.21
CA MET A 203 7.29 1.38 -2.84
C MET A 203 7.10 1.46 -4.35
N SER A 204 6.14 2.26 -4.84
CA SER A 204 5.94 2.49 -6.27
C SER A 204 7.20 3.05 -6.93
N HIS A 205 7.81 4.06 -6.31
CA HIS A 205 9.04 4.70 -6.80
C HIS A 205 10.22 3.73 -6.85
N VAL A 206 10.42 3.01 -5.75
CA VAL A 206 11.47 2.00 -5.56
C VAL A 206 11.34 0.87 -6.58
N LEU A 207 10.12 0.48 -6.94
CA LEU A 207 9.82 -0.54 -7.96
C LEU A 207 9.96 -0.02 -9.40
N GLY A 208 10.24 1.27 -9.61
CA GLY A 208 10.48 1.86 -10.93
C GLY A 208 9.29 2.58 -11.56
N ILE A 209 8.21 2.79 -10.80
CA ILE A 209 7.13 3.69 -11.19
C ILE A 209 7.46 5.06 -10.64
N SER A 210 7.98 5.97 -11.47
CA SER A 210 8.44 7.27 -11.00
C SER A 210 7.32 8.13 -10.43
N MET A 211 7.19 8.12 -9.11
CA MET A 211 6.29 9.00 -8.34
C MET A 211 6.73 10.48 -8.31
N ARG A 212 7.60 10.92 -9.23
CA ARG A 212 7.87 12.34 -9.50
C ARG A 212 7.19 12.85 -10.76
N LYS A 213 6.50 11.97 -11.50
CA LYS A 213 5.73 12.33 -12.69
C LYS A 213 4.32 12.74 -12.33
N VAL A 214 3.75 13.62 -13.15
CA VAL A 214 2.33 13.98 -13.07
C VAL A 214 1.55 13.01 -13.97
N TYR A 215 0.82 12.08 -13.36
CA TYR A 215 -0.03 11.12 -14.04
C TYR A 215 -1.45 11.66 -14.21
N ALA A 216 -2.11 11.24 -15.29
CA ALA A 216 -3.55 11.42 -15.41
C ALA A 216 -4.27 10.39 -14.52
N ALA A 217 -5.43 10.80 -14.00
CA ALA A 217 -6.24 9.95 -13.13
C ALA A 217 -6.56 8.61 -13.81
N ASN A 218 -6.51 7.52 -13.04
CA ASN A 218 -6.88 6.17 -13.46
C ASN A 218 -6.10 5.63 -14.66
N THR A 219 -5.02 6.29 -15.08
CA THR A 219 -4.20 5.83 -16.19
C THR A 219 -3.45 4.57 -15.80
N ALA A 220 -3.87 3.47 -16.42
CA ALA A 220 -3.21 2.18 -16.37
C ALA A 220 -1.83 2.28 -17.04
N ILE A 221 -0.79 1.92 -16.31
CA ILE A 221 0.54 1.65 -16.88
C ILE A 221 0.89 0.18 -16.65
N ARG A 222 1.60 -0.39 -17.62
CA ARG A 222 2.26 -1.67 -17.41
C ARG A 222 3.59 -1.39 -16.71
N PRO A 223 3.82 -1.88 -15.48
CA PRO A 223 5.12 -1.68 -14.83
C PRO A 223 6.21 -2.25 -15.72
N THR A 224 7.24 -1.44 -16.01
CA THR A 224 8.41 -1.88 -16.78
C THR A 224 9.34 -2.78 -15.96
N THR A 225 9.12 -2.84 -14.65
CA THR A 225 9.84 -3.71 -13.74
C THR A 225 9.54 -5.19 -14.00
N THR A 226 10.58 -6.01 -13.96
CA THR A 226 10.48 -7.48 -13.99
C THR A 226 10.26 -8.07 -12.60
N ALA A 227 10.14 -7.22 -11.58
CA ALA A 227 9.96 -7.61 -10.20
C ALA A 227 8.83 -8.62 -10.01
N LYS A 228 9.08 -9.57 -9.11
CA LYS A 228 8.11 -10.56 -8.68
C LYS A 228 7.66 -10.28 -7.26
N VAL A 229 6.44 -10.68 -6.96
CA VAL A 229 5.88 -10.69 -5.62
C VAL A 229 5.80 -12.13 -5.15
N LYS A 230 6.61 -12.51 -4.17
CA LYS A 230 6.52 -13.79 -3.46
C LYS A 230 5.61 -13.62 -2.26
N VAL A 231 4.46 -14.29 -2.27
CA VAL A 231 3.55 -14.36 -1.12
C VAL A 231 3.89 -15.61 -0.32
N ILE A 232 4.09 -15.46 0.99
CA ILE A 232 4.40 -16.57 1.90
C ILE A 232 3.39 -16.62 3.04
N ALA A 233 3.05 -17.83 3.48
CA ALA A 233 2.14 -18.05 4.61
C ALA A 233 2.81 -17.84 5.98
N ASP A 234 4.14 -17.76 6.03
CA ASP A 234 4.92 -17.68 7.28
C ASP A 234 5.61 -16.30 7.40
N TYR A 235 6.31 -16.06 8.51
CA TYR A 235 7.17 -14.89 8.69
C TYR A 235 8.30 -14.86 7.65
N ASP A 236 8.58 -13.68 7.09
CA ASP A 236 9.78 -13.46 6.27
C ASP A 236 11.04 -13.43 7.16
N SER A 237 12.21 -13.61 6.54
CA SER A 237 13.50 -13.59 7.23
C SER A 237 14.53 -12.71 6.54
N TYR A 238 15.37 -12.07 7.35
CA TYR A 238 16.54 -11.32 6.93
C TYR A 238 17.76 -11.86 7.68
N GLU A 239 18.74 -12.36 6.93
CA GLU A 239 19.99 -12.91 7.46
C GLU A 239 19.76 -13.97 8.56
N GLY A 240 18.79 -14.87 8.34
CA GLY A 240 18.46 -15.97 9.25
C GLY A 240 17.62 -15.59 10.47
N LYS A 241 17.20 -14.32 10.60
CA LYS A 241 16.29 -13.84 11.66
C LYS A 241 14.92 -13.47 11.10
N TYR A 242 13.88 -13.70 11.87
CA TYR A 242 12.51 -13.31 11.50
C TYR A 242 12.36 -11.80 11.46
N ILE A 243 11.75 -11.28 10.40
CA ILE A 243 11.52 -9.85 10.24
C ILE A 243 10.33 -9.42 11.08
N ASP A 244 10.51 -8.34 11.85
CA ASP A 244 9.40 -7.58 12.43
C ASP A 244 9.58 -6.09 12.11
N VAL A 245 8.50 -5.32 12.24
CA VAL A 245 8.47 -3.88 12.03
C VAL A 245 7.97 -3.19 13.30
N ASP A 246 8.65 -2.11 13.68
CA ASP A 246 8.21 -1.19 14.71
C ASP A 246 7.06 -0.35 14.16
N TYR A 247 5.85 -0.88 14.28
CA TYR A 247 4.61 -0.27 13.83
C TYR A 247 3.42 -0.94 14.53
N PRO A 248 2.31 -0.24 14.81
CA PRO A 248 1.16 -0.79 15.53
C PRO A 248 0.52 -2.01 14.83
N THR A 249 0.24 -3.04 15.62
CA THR A 249 -0.46 -4.26 15.18
C THR A 249 -1.91 -4.28 15.65
N ASP A 250 -2.80 -4.94 14.91
CA ASP A 250 -4.12 -5.30 15.42
C ASP A 250 -4.05 -6.39 16.52
N ASN A 251 -5.18 -6.66 17.17
CA ASN A 251 -5.26 -7.63 18.27
C ASN A 251 -5.03 -9.09 17.82
N GLY A 252 -5.13 -9.38 16.51
CA GLY A 252 -5.01 -10.74 15.95
C GLY A 252 -3.60 -11.07 15.47
N ALA A 253 -2.80 -10.06 15.13
CA ALA A 253 -1.45 -10.20 14.62
C ALA A 253 -0.48 -10.67 15.71
N LYS A 254 0.16 -11.82 15.46
CA LYS A 254 1.21 -12.35 16.33
C LYS A 254 2.56 -11.84 15.87
N ARG A 255 3.28 -11.13 16.74
CA ARG A 255 4.67 -10.73 16.47
C ARG A 255 5.58 -11.96 16.53
N PRO A 256 6.59 -12.08 15.65
CA PRO A 256 7.51 -13.21 15.67
C PRO A 256 8.30 -13.31 16.98
N ALA A 257 8.56 -12.19 17.67
CA ALA A 257 9.26 -12.18 18.94
C ALA A 257 8.50 -12.93 20.04
N ALA A 258 7.16 -12.87 20.02
CA ALA A 258 6.31 -13.57 20.97
C ALA A 258 6.22 -15.08 20.68
N VAL A 259 6.49 -15.50 19.43
CA VAL A 259 6.39 -16.90 18.99
C VAL A 259 7.75 -17.61 19.04
N HIS A 260 8.81 -16.94 18.61
CA HIS A 260 10.13 -17.53 18.39
C HIS A 260 11.23 -16.99 19.31
N GLY A 261 10.92 -15.99 20.14
CA GLY A 261 11.88 -15.30 21.00
C GLY A 261 12.47 -14.05 20.35
N ALA A 262 12.71 -13.02 21.16
CA ALA A 262 13.18 -11.71 20.69
C ALA A 262 14.59 -11.76 20.06
N ASP A 263 15.46 -12.69 20.48
CA ASP A 263 16.82 -12.86 19.94
C ASP A 263 16.83 -13.36 18.49
N LYS A 264 15.75 -14.03 18.06
CA LYS A 264 15.53 -14.54 16.70
C LYS A 264 14.91 -13.52 15.76
N VAL A 265 14.60 -12.32 16.26
CA VAL A 265 13.95 -11.28 15.48
C VAL A 265 14.95 -10.21 15.07
N VAL A 266 14.75 -9.68 13.87
CA VAL A 266 15.38 -8.47 13.39
C VAL A 266 14.29 -7.41 13.19
N MET A 267 14.35 -6.37 14.01
CA MET A 267 13.43 -5.24 13.92
C MET A 267 13.88 -4.29 12.80
N PHE A 268 12.94 -3.88 11.98
CA PHE A 268 13.00 -2.70 11.12
C PHE A 268 12.16 -1.61 11.77
N GLY A 269 12.63 -0.36 11.72
CA GLY A 269 11.78 0.77 12.11
C GLY A 269 10.73 1.08 11.05
N SER A 270 9.83 2.00 11.34
CA SER A 270 8.88 2.58 10.39
C SER A 270 9.01 4.10 10.40
N TRP A 271 8.27 4.77 9.53
CA TRP A 271 8.19 6.22 9.46
C TRP A 271 6.78 6.63 9.01
N VAL A 272 6.38 7.85 9.35
CA VAL A 272 5.12 8.44 8.87
C VAL A 272 5.36 9.80 8.24
N ALA A 273 4.67 10.09 7.15
CA ALA A 273 4.75 11.41 6.53
C ALA A 273 3.91 12.42 7.33
N THR A 274 4.41 13.64 7.49
CA THR A 274 3.67 14.70 8.20
C THR A 274 2.43 15.21 7.47
N GLU A 275 2.32 14.91 6.16
CA GLU A 275 1.28 15.47 5.29
C GLU A 275 0.07 14.52 5.11
N MET A 276 -0.03 13.45 5.90
CA MET A 276 -0.82 12.28 5.51
C MET A 276 -1.83 11.75 6.54
N PRO A 277 -3.11 11.73 6.15
CA PRO A 277 -3.83 12.87 5.59
C PRO A 277 -4.19 13.84 6.71
N ASP A 278 -3.88 15.11 6.43
CA ASP A 278 -3.98 16.29 7.30
C ASP A 278 -3.46 16.20 8.75
N GLY A 279 -2.89 15.06 9.15
CA GLY A 279 -2.38 14.79 10.49
C GLY A 279 -3.46 14.54 11.54
N LYS A 280 -4.74 14.84 11.25
CA LYS A 280 -5.86 14.56 12.16
C LYS A 280 -6.32 13.10 12.08
N ASP A 281 -5.82 12.37 11.09
CA ASP A 281 -6.12 10.96 10.91
C ASP A 281 -5.31 10.04 11.84
N LEU A 282 -4.41 10.63 12.63
CA LEU A 282 -3.69 9.97 13.71
C LEU A 282 -4.43 10.14 15.04
N PRO A 283 -4.20 9.24 16.02
CA PRO A 283 -4.70 9.43 17.37
C PRO A 283 -4.44 10.85 17.90
N PRO A 284 -5.39 11.48 18.61
CA PRO A 284 -5.20 12.84 19.12
C PRO A 284 -3.95 13.03 19.99
N ASP A 285 -3.50 11.96 20.67
CA ASP A 285 -2.28 11.92 21.48
C ASP A 285 -1.04 11.45 20.71
N MET A 286 -1.19 11.21 19.41
CA MET A 286 -0.18 10.71 18.46
C MET A 286 0.45 9.38 18.90
N LYS A 287 -0.28 8.58 19.67
CA LYS A 287 0.20 7.30 20.18
C LYS A 287 -0.78 6.17 19.91
N TRP A 288 -0.25 4.97 19.68
CA TRP A 288 -1.09 3.79 19.52
C TRP A 288 -0.50 2.57 20.22
N GLU A 289 -1.34 1.86 20.95
CA GLU A 289 -1.03 0.53 21.50
C GLU A 289 -0.70 -0.49 20.41
N GLY A 290 0.16 -1.45 20.73
CA GLY A 290 0.55 -2.51 19.78
C GLY A 290 1.86 -2.27 19.05
N GLY A 291 2.69 -1.32 19.51
CA GLY A 291 4.11 -1.22 19.14
C GLY A 291 4.95 -2.38 19.70
N VAL A 292 6.27 -2.29 19.58
CA VAL A 292 7.18 -3.37 20.00
C VAL A 292 7.03 -3.66 21.51
N SER A 293 6.87 -4.94 21.85
CA SER A 293 6.71 -5.39 23.24
C SER A 293 5.54 -4.74 23.99
N GLY A 294 4.45 -4.42 23.30
CA GLY A 294 3.25 -3.82 23.90
C GLY A 294 3.40 -2.34 24.27
N ARG A 295 4.49 -1.69 23.86
CA ARG A 295 4.67 -0.25 24.01
C ARG A 295 3.83 0.51 22.99
N TYR A 296 3.56 1.78 23.28
CA TYR A 296 2.96 2.68 22.31
C TYR A 296 3.95 2.98 21.18
N TYR A 297 3.47 3.01 19.95
CA TYR A 297 4.17 3.64 18.85
C TYR A 297 3.85 5.14 18.88
N ASP A 298 4.90 5.97 18.90
CA ASP A 298 4.79 7.44 18.89
C ASP A 298 4.93 7.96 17.46
N PHE A 299 3.83 8.38 16.84
CA PHE A 299 3.84 8.88 15.46
C PHE A 299 4.67 10.14 15.30
N GLN A 300 4.65 11.03 16.29
CA GLN A 300 5.41 12.27 16.24
C GLN A 300 6.91 11.97 16.24
N GLY A 301 7.35 11.01 17.05
CA GLY A 301 8.74 10.53 17.06
C GLY A 301 9.21 9.89 15.75
N HIS A 302 8.28 9.47 14.89
CA HIS A 302 8.54 8.81 13.61
C HIS A 302 8.17 9.66 12.40
N ALA A 303 7.77 10.91 12.61
CA ALA A 303 7.32 11.81 11.57
C ALA A 303 8.49 12.32 10.71
N VAL A 304 8.33 12.28 9.39
CA VAL A 304 9.34 12.75 8.44
C VAL A 304 8.70 13.76 7.47
N GLN A 305 9.33 14.93 7.34
CA GLN A 305 8.91 15.98 6.43
C GLN A 305 9.60 15.87 5.07
N GLY A 306 8.92 16.31 4.02
CA GLY A 306 9.52 16.53 2.69
C GLY A 306 9.84 15.28 1.88
N VAL A 307 9.50 14.09 2.39
CA VAL A 307 9.72 12.80 1.71
C VAL A 307 8.55 12.45 0.78
N VAL A 308 7.32 12.66 1.25
CA VAL A 308 6.10 12.52 0.45
C VAL A 308 5.26 13.77 0.65
N CYS A 309 4.59 14.20 -0.41
CA CYS A 309 3.66 15.31 -0.40
C CYS A 309 2.57 15.08 -1.45
N SER A 310 1.50 15.85 -1.36
CA SER A 310 0.39 15.79 -2.30
C SER A 310 0.29 17.08 -3.11
N MET A 311 -0.43 17.06 -4.24
CA MET A 311 -0.98 18.27 -4.84
C MET A 311 -2.46 18.07 -5.15
N PRO A 312 -3.31 19.09 -4.91
CA PRO A 312 -4.70 19.02 -5.27
C PRO A 312 -4.89 18.72 -6.75
N LYS A 313 -5.90 17.91 -7.08
CA LYS A 313 -6.28 17.59 -8.47
C LYS A 313 -6.38 18.83 -9.38
N SER A 314 -6.87 19.95 -8.84
CA SER A 314 -6.98 21.23 -9.54
C SER A 314 -5.63 21.84 -9.95
N SER A 315 -4.54 21.45 -9.30
CA SER A 315 -3.18 21.94 -9.58
C SER A 315 -2.47 21.14 -10.68
N LEU A 316 -2.96 19.96 -11.05
CA LEU A 316 -2.26 19.05 -11.98
C LEU A 316 -2.12 19.64 -13.39
N ALA A 317 -3.10 20.41 -13.85
CA ALA A 317 -3.05 21.08 -15.15
C ALA A 317 -1.88 22.07 -15.24
N ALA A 318 -1.59 22.78 -14.15
CA ALA A 318 -0.47 23.71 -14.06
C ALA A 318 0.87 23.01 -13.78
N LEU A 319 0.86 21.88 -13.06
CA LEU A 319 2.07 21.13 -12.70
C LEU A 319 2.62 20.29 -13.86
N LYS A 320 1.73 19.73 -14.70
CA LYS A 320 2.10 18.90 -15.85
C LYS A 320 3.09 19.56 -16.82
N PRO A 321 2.92 20.82 -17.28
CA PRO A 321 3.91 21.47 -18.15
C PRO A 321 5.24 21.71 -17.43
N LEU A 322 5.24 22.00 -16.12
CA LEU A 322 6.47 22.18 -15.33
C LEU A 322 7.28 20.88 -15.25
N ALA A 323 6.61 19.74 -15.04
CA ALA A 323 7.25 18.43 -15.07
C ALA A 323 7.76 18.08 -16.49
N ALA A 324 6.96 18.35 -17.53
CA ALA A 324 7.31 18.05 -18.92
C ALA A 324 8.52 18.84 -19.44
N ALA A 325 8.76 20.05 -18.91
CA ALA A 325 9.94 20.86 -19.25
C ALA A 325 11.25 20.31 -18.67
N ARG A 326 11.19 19.30 -17.79
CA ARG A 326 12.34 18.74 -17.08
C ARG A 326 12.78 17.38 -17.66
N PRO A 327 14.05 16.99 -17.47
CA PRO A 327 14.54 15.68 -17.90
C PRO A 327 13.65 14.55 -17.40
N GLY A 328 13.26 13.64 -18.31
CA GLY A 328 12.41 12.49 -17.98
C GLY A 328 10.94 12.81 -17.68
N GLY A 329 10.52 14.08 -17.75
CA GLY A 329 9.16 14.50 -17.41
C GLY A 329 8.89 14.48 -15.90
N GLU A 330 9.93 14.69 -15.07
CA GLU A 330 9.86 14.54 -13.62
C GLU A 330 9.99 15.89 -12.90
N LEU A 331 9.24 16.05 -11.82
CA LEU A 331 9.46 17.09 -10.83
C LEU A 331 10.83 16.89 -10.14
N PRO A 332 11.44 17.97 -9.60
CA PRO A 332 12.73 17.84 -8.92
C PRO A 332 12.64 16.93 -7.69
N ALA A 333 13.77 16.32 -7.33
CA ALA A 333 13.87 15.48 -6.14
C ALA A 333 13.61 16.23 -4.82
N ASP A 334 13.70 17.56 -4.82
CA ASP A 334 13.39 18.42 -3.66
C ASP A 334 11.98 19.03 -3.70
N PHE A 335 11.10 18.53 -4.59
CA PHE A 335 9.75 19.06 -4.81
C PHE A 335 8.95 19.18 -3.51
N CYS A 336 8.87 18.10 -2.73
CA CYS A 336 8.08 18.10 -1.50
C CYS A 336 8.67 18.99 -0.42
N ALA A 337 10.00 19.06 -0.29
CA ALA A 337 10.64 19.99 0.63
C ALA A 337 10.32 21.46 0.26
N LYS A 338 10.38 21.81 -1.03
CA LYS A 338 10.00 23.15 -1.52
C LYS A 338 8.52 23.45 -1.30
N LYS A 339 7.65 22.47 -1.51
CA LYS A 339 6.22 22.62 -1.26
C LYS A 339 5.97 22.92 0.21
N ILE A 340 6.48 22.10 1.13
CA ILE A 340 6.26 22.28 2.57
C ILE A 340 6.78 23.64 3.03
N ALA A 341 8.00 24.03 2.65
CA ALA A 341 8.54 25.35 2.99
C ALA A 341 7.68 26.50 2.45
N CYS A 342 7.03 26.30 1.29
CA CYS A 342 6.10 27.26 0.73
C CYS A 342 4.78 27.30 1.53
N ASP A 343 4.23 26.14 1.87
CA ASP A 343 2.98 26.00 2.61
C ASP A 343 3.09 26.63 4.01
N GLU A 344 4.20 26.37 4.72
CA GLU A 344 4.50 26.96 6.03
C GLU A 344 4.61 28.49 5.95
N ARG A 345 5.28 29.00 4.90
CA ARG A 345 5.43 30.45 4.68
C ARG A 345 4.10 31.15 4.40
N LEU A 346 3.18 30.50 3.70
CA LEU A 346 1.90 31.10 3.30
C LEU A 346 0.72 30.75 4.21
N GLY A 347 0.86 29.77 5.09
CA GLY A 347 -0.24 29.25 5.92
C GLY A 347 -1.36 28.58 5.12
N ARG A 348 -1.06 28.14 3.88
CA ARG A 348 -1.99 27.44 2.97
C ARG A 348 -1.21 26.63 1.95
N THR A 349 -1.87 25.66 1.31
CA THR A 349 -1.27 24.93 0.17
C THR A 349 -0.85 25.89 -0.95
N CYS A 350 0.39 25.77 -1.37
CA CYS A 350 0.97 26.53 -2.46
C CYS A 350 0.49 26.06 -3.82
N LYS A 351 0.27 27.02 -4.72
CA LYS A 351 0.05 26.77 -6.14
C LYS A 351 1.36 26.34 -6.79
N PRO A 352 1.33 25.55 -7.89
CA PRO A 352 2.54 25.17 -8.62
C PRO A 352 3.46 26.34 -8.99
N SER A 353 2.90 27.50 -9.34
CA SER A 353 3.67 28.71 -9.69
C SER A 353 4.35 29.40 -8.49
N GLU A 354 3.97 29.06 -7.27
CA GLU A 354 4.52 29.63 -6.02
C GLU A 354 5.63 28.74 -5.45
N ILE A 355 5.67 27.47 -5.86
CA ILE A 355 6.73 26.53 -5.56
C ILE A 355 7.84 26.85 -6.56
N GLY A 356 9.02 27.23 -6.08
CA GLY A 356 10.16 27.61 -6.93
C GLY A 356 10.74 26.42 -7.73
N LEU A 357 9.98 25.98 -8.73
CA LEU A 357 10.28 24.89 -9.65
C LEU A 357 11.02 25.37 -10.90
#